data_AF-X1W380-F1
#
_entry.id   AF-X1W380-F1
#
_cell.length_a   1.000
_cell.length_b   1.000
_cell.length_c   1.000
_cell.angle_alpha   90.00
_cell.angle_beta   90.00
_cell.angle_gamma   90.00
#
_symmetry.space_group_name_H-M   'P 1'
#
loop_
_entity.id
_entity.type
_entity.pdbx_description
1 polymer ?
#
loop_
_entity_poly.entity_id
_entity_poly.type
_entity_poly.pdbx_seq_one_letter_code
_entity_poly.pdbx_strand_id
1 'polypeptide(L)'
;IERYKIKWDRNTIVNTDDDLADRVFQAAVDLLAKAGAYCPDTNRVMEFSREEILMSAEQAPKAAFFGEGREANTMYGRDVDEDSIPWVHVGGGIYTTDERIYVDTVEGMASINIVDSVSVPSILHIRGKDARARSPQELLAAIKTVILAREGIRRSGRAGLPIINGITAAPNSVSMIAAASPQFGLCPSDGF
;
A
#
# COMPACT_ATOMS: atom_id res chain seq x y z
N ILE A 1 -17.09 -21.88 -3.67
CA ILE A 1 -16.65 -22.77 -2.57
C ILE A 1 -17.11 -24.21 -2.81
N GLU A 2 -18.41 -24.53 -2.79
CA GLU A 2 -18.91 -25.91 -2.97
C GLU A 2 -18.47 -26.58 -4.28
N ARG A 3 -18.64 -25.90 -5.42
CA ARG A 3 -18.22 -26.40 -6.76
C ARG A 3 -16.75 -26.86 -6.80
N TYR A 4 -15.90 -26.16 -6.07
CA TYR A 4 -14.45 -26.38 -6.01
C TYR A 4 -14.03 -27.23 -4.81
N LYS A 5 -14.99 -27.70 -3.99
CA LYS A 5 -14.74 -28.48 -2.76
C LYS A 5 -13.69 -27.82 -1.84
N ILE A 6 -13.68 -26.49 -1.79
CA ILE A 6 -12.73 -25.73 -0.97
C ILE A 6 -13.15 -25.89 0.49
N LYS A 7 -12.23 -26.37 1.32
CA LYS A 7 -12.41 -26.52 2.77
C LYS A 7 -11.12 -26.09 3.45
N TRP A 8 -11.22 -25.13 4.37
CA TRP A 8 -10.10 -24.74 5.20
C TRP A 8 -10.10 -25.57 6.49
N ASP A 9 -8.95 -26.18 6.81
CA ASP A 9 -8.71 -26.80 8.11
C ASP A 9 -8.20 -25.74 9.10
N ARG A 10 -8.97 -25.49 10.16
CA ARG A 10 -8.65 -24.45 11.15
C ARG A 10 -7.41 -24.75 11.98
N ASN A 11 -6.94 -26.00 11.99
CA ASN A 11 -5.69 -26.37 12.66
C ASN A 11 -4.46 -26.08 11.78
N THR A 12 -4.67 -25.85 10.48
CA THR A 12 -3.63 -25.62 9.50
C THR A 12 -3.69 -24.17 9.03
N ILE A 13 -2.83 -23.32 9.58
CA ILE A 13 -2.79 -21.88 9.25
C ILE A 13 -2.18 -21.66 7.87
N VAL A 14 -1.08 -22.35 7.57
CA VAL A 14 -0.39 -22.30 6.27
C VAL A 14 -0.73 -23.56 5.50
N ASN A 15 -1.41 -23.40 4.36
CA ASN A 15 -1.77 -24.51 3.49
C ASN A 15 -0.53 -25.07 2.77
N THR A 16 -0.37 -26.39 2.80
CA THR A 16 0.68 -27.12 2.06
C THR A 16 0.09 -28.11 1.04
N ASP A 17 -1.22 -28.03 0.76
CA ASP A 17 -1.91 -28.83 -0.26
C ASP A 17 -2.00 -28.01 -1.56
N ASP A 18 -1.13 -28.33 -2.53
CA ASP A 18 -1.06 -27.65 -3.82
C ASP A 18 -2.38 -27.76 -4.61
N ASP A 19 -3.06 -28.92 -4.55
CA ASP A 19 -4.35 -29.11 -5.22
C ASP A 19 -5.43 -28.19 -4.63
N LEU A 20 -5.38 -27.93 -3.32
CA LEU A 20 -6.28 -26.96 -2.70
C LEU A 20 -5.96 -25.54 -3.16
N ALA A 21 -4.68 -25.17 -3.25
CA ALA A 21 -4.25 -23.86 -3.74
C ALA A 21 -4.73 -23.61 -5.18
N ASP A 22 -4.53 -24.60 -6.07
CA ASP A 22 -4.99 -24.55 -7.46
C ASP A 22 -6.51 -24.39 -7.56
N ARG A 23 -7.28 -25.15 -6.77
CA ARG A 23 -8.75 -25.04 -6.75
C ARG A 23 -9.21 -23.67 -6.25
N VAL A 24 -8.52 -23.08 -5.28
CA VAL A 24 -8.81 -21.72 -4.80
C VAL A 24 -8.51 -20.69 -5.89
N PHE A 25 -7.37 -20.81 -6.58
CA PHE A 25 -7.01 -19.93 -7.69
C PHE A 25 -8.05 -19.99 -8.83
N GLN A 26 -8.42 -21.20 -9.28
CA GLN A 26 -9.44 -21.37 -10.33
C GLN A 26 -10.81 -20.83 -9.88
N ALA A 27 -11.19 -21.03 -8.61
CA ALA A 27 -12.43 -20.47 -8.07
C ALA A 27 -12.44 -18.94 -8.06
N ALA A 28 -11.30 -18.30 -7.78
CA ALA A 28 -11.16 -16.84 -7.81
C ALA A 28 -11.26 -16.31 -9.25
N VAL A 29 -10.62 -16.97 -10.22
CA VAL A 29 -10.72 -16.63 -11.64
C VAL A 29 -12.16 -16.74 -12.12
N ASP A 30 -12.86 -17.84 -11.83
CA ASP A 30 -14.27 -18.02 -12.17
C ASP A 30 -15.19 -16.98 -11.49
N LEU A 31 -14.88 -16.60 -10.24
CA LEU A 31 -15.64 -15.59 -9.51
C LEU A 31 -15.52 -14.23 -10.23
N LEU A 32 -14.31 -13.80 -10.56
CA LEU A 32 -14.07 -12.54 -11.27
C LEU A 32 -14.72 -12.56 -12.66
N ALA A 33 -14.55 -13.65 -13.42
CA ALA A 33 -15.14 -13.78 -14.75
C ALA A 33 -16.68 -13.74 -14.74
N LYS A 34 -17.30 -14.27 -13.68
CA LYS A 34 -18.76 -14.30 -13.55
C LYS A 34 -19.34 -13.03 -12.93
N ALA A 35 -18.68 -12.45 -11.94
CA ALA A 35 -19.21 -11.35 -11.14
C ALA A 35 -18.77 -9.97 -11.65
N GLY A 36 -17.60 -9.89 -12.30
CA GLY A 36 -16.98 -8.64 -12.69
C GLY A 36 -16.59 -7.76 -11.50
N ALA A 37 -16.38 -6.48 -11.77
CA ALA A 37 -16.13 -5.45 -10.75
C ALA A 37 -17.17 -4.33 -10.84
N TYR A 38 -17.85 -4.05 -9.73
CA TYR A 38 -18.85 -2.99 -9.66
C TYR A 38 -18.18 -1.60 -9.64
N CYS A 39 -18.62 -0.70 -10.52
CA CYS A 39 -18.24 0.70 -10.59
C CYS A 39 -19.34 1.58 -9.98
N PRO A 40 -19.14 2.14 -8.77
CA PRO A 40 -20.16 2.94 -8.09
C PRO A 40 -20.57 4.21 -8.83
N ASP A 41 -19.64 4.84 -9.55
CA ASP A 41 -19.89 6.11 -10.27
C ASP A 41 -20.87 5.94 -11.43
N THR A 42 -20.86 4.76 -12.07
CA THR A 42 -21.74 4.46 -13.22
C THR A 42 -22.87 3.50 -12.86
N ASN A 43 -22.85 2.95 -11.65
CA ASN A 43 -23.75 1.89 -11.20
C ASN A 43 -23.80 0.70 -12.19
N ARG A 44 -22.63 0.30 -12.69
CA ARG A 44 -22.46 -0.78 -13.68
C ARG A 44 -21.40 -1.78 -13.23
N VAL A 45 -21.47 -2.99 -13.77
CA VAL A 45 -20.46 -4.03 -13.59
C VAL A 45 -19.51 -3.99 -14.79
N MET A 46 -18.21 -3.92 -14.52
CA MET A 46 -17.14 -4.14 -15.49
C MET A 46 -16.91 -5.65 -15.61
N GLU A 47 -17.13 -6.21 -16.79
CA GLU A 47 -16.96 -7.64 -17.06
C GLU A 47 -15.55 -7.93 -17.57
N PHE A 48 -15.05 -9.12 -17.26
CA PHE A 48 -13.75 -9.61 -17.69
C PHE A 48 -13.88 -11.05 -18.16
N SER A 49 -13.24 -11.37 -19.27
CA SER A 49 -13.08 -12.75 -19.71
C SER A 49 -12.11 -13.50 -18.81
N ARG A 50 -12.21 -14.83 -18.80
CA ARG A 50 -11.26 -15.69 -18.08
C ARG A 50 -9.84 -15.50 -18.63
N GLU A 51 -9.71 -15.33 -19.93
CA GLU A 51 -8.46 -15.12 -20.64
C GLU A 51 -7.78 -13.82 -20.23
N GLU A 52 -8.53 -12.71 -20.12
CA GLU A 52 -7.99 -11.42 -19.64
C GLU A 52 -7.49 -11.50 -18.19
N ILE A 53 -8.24 -12.20 -17.32
CA ILE A 53 -7.84 -12.39 -15.92
C ILE A 53 -6.54 -13.19 -15.83
N LEU A 54 -6.45 -14.32 -16.54
CA LEU A 54 -5.25 -15.16 -16.53
C LEU A 54 -4.05 -14.46 -17.16
N MET A 55 -4.24 -13.75 -18.28
CA MET A 55 -3.20 -12.96 -18.93
C MET A 55 -2.67 -11.89 -17.97
N SER A 56 -3.56 -11.19 -17.26
CA SER A 56 -3.17 -10.17 -16.28
C SER A 56 -2.39 -10.77 -15.11
N ALA A 57 -2.78 -11.95 -14.63
CA ALA A 57 -2.07 -12.66 -13.56
C ALA A 57 -0.67 -13.12 -14.01
N GLU A 58 -0.54 -13.62 -15.24
CA GLU A 58 0.75 -14.05 -15.81
C GLU A 58 1.71 -12.87 -16.04
N GLN A 59 1.17 -11.74 -16.49
CA GLN A 59 1.96 -10.53 -16.79
C GLN A 59 2.21 -9.64 -15.57
N ALA A 60 1.68 -10.00 -14.39
CA ALA A 60 1.85 -9.22 -13.18
C ALA A 60 3.36 -9.04 -12.85
N PRO A 61 3.80 -7.83 -12.45
CA PRO A 61 5.16 -7.59 -12.04
C PRO A 61 5.56 -8.52 -10.88
N LYS A 62 6.71 -9.19 -11.00
CA LYS A 62 7.23 -10.08 -9.96
C LYS A 62 8.08 -9.37 -8.91
N ALA A 63 8.49 -8.13 -9.21
CA ALA A 63 9.32 -7.31 -8.36
C ALA A 63 9.07 -5.82 -8.63
N ALA A 64 9.31 -4.98 -7.62
CA ALA A 64 9.28 -3.53 -7.69
C ALA A 64 10.51 -2.95 -6.97
N PHE A 65 11.06 -1.86 -7.50
CA PHE A 65 12.22 -1.18 -6.93
C PHE A 65 11.77 0.05 -6.14
N PHE A 66 12.24 0.16 -4.90
CA PHE A 66 11.88 1.24 -4.00
C PHE A 66 13.12 1.86 -3.35
N GLY A 67 12.97 3.10 -2.90
CA GLY A 67 13.99 3.84 -2.18
C GLY A 67 15.06 4.45 -3.07
N GLU A 68 16.00 5.15 -2.44
CA GLU A 68 17.10 5.84 -3.09
C GLU A 68 18.42 5.64 -2.33
N GLY A 69 19.55 5.69 -3.06
CA GLY A 69 20.88 5.60 -2.48
C GLY A 69 21.07 4.33 -1.64
N ARG A 70 21.49 4.49 -0.37
CA ARG A 70 21.75 3.37 0.55
C ARG A 70 20.50 2.56 0.91
N GLU A 71 19.32 3.18 0.83
CA GLU A 71 18.05 2.56 1.21
C GLU A 71 17.32 1.94 0.00
N ALA A 72 17.92 2.02 -1.20
CA ALA A 72 17.34 1.48 -2.40
C ALA A 72 17.39 -0.05 -2.40
N ASN A 73 16.24 -0.71 -2.59
CA ASN A 73 16.16 -2.16 -2.60
C ASN A 73 14.96 -2.66 -3.44
N THR A 74 14.94 -3.95 -3.75
CA THR A 74 13.89 -4.60 -4.54
C THR A 74 12.94 -5.38 -3.63
N MET A 75 11.65 -5.03 -3.68
CA MET A 75 10.57 -5.83 -3.11
C MET A 75 10.13 -6.86 -4.16
N TYR A 76 10.09 -8.14 -3.80
CA TYR A 76 9.69 -9.23 -4.70
C TYR A 76 8.79 -10.24 -3.98
N GLY A 77 8.06 -11.04 -4.76
CA GLY A 77 7.26 -12.14 -4.23
C GLY A 77 8.14 -13.30 -3.79
N ARG A 78 8.04 -13.69 -2.51
CA ARG A 78 8.77 -14.84 -1.95
C ARG A 78 8.10 -16.16 -2.28
N ASP A 79 8.91 -17.20 -2.45
CA ASP A 79 8.42 -18.57 -2.50
C ASP A 79 8.04 -19.08 -1.08
N VAL A 80 7.17 -20.10 -1.01
CA VAL A 80 6.61 -20.61 0.25
C VAL A 80 7.68 -21.06 1.24
N ASP A 81 8.74 -21.70 0.74
CA ASP A 81 9.83 -22.28 1.56
C ASP A 81 11.10 -21.42 1.57
N GLU A 82 11.02 -20.17 1.09
CA GLU A 82 12.17 -19.27 1.04
C GLU A 82 12.56 -18.76 2.43
N ASP A 83 13.81 -19.00 2.86
CA ASP A 83 14.35 -18.59 4.17
C ASP A 83 14.81 -17.12 4.23
N SER A 84 14.50 -16.33 3.20
CA SER A 84 14.81 -14.89 3.19
C SER A 84 13.94 -14.13 4.19
N ILE A 85 14.46 -13.02 4.71
CA ILE A 85 13.65 -12.08 5.49
C ILE A 85 12.69 -11.37 4.52
N PRO A 86 11.37 -11.30 4.82
CA PRO A 86 10.44 -10.56 3.98
C PRO A 86 10.76 -9.08 3.99
N TRP A 87 10.29 -8.37 2.96
CA TRP A 87 10.28 -6.90 2.97
C TRP A 87 9.58 -6.39 4.25
N VAL A 88 10.32 -5.73 5.12
CA VAL A 88 9.81 -5.25 6.41
C VAL A 88 9.24 -3.85 6.24
N HIS A 89 7.94 -3.80 5.94
CA HIS A 89 7.16 -2.57 5.92
C HIS A 89 6.60 -2.26 7.32
N VAL A 90 6.84 -1.06 7.85
CA VAL A 90 6.33 -0.64 9.16
C VAL A 90 5.39 0.55 9.05
N GLY A 91 4.27 0.46 9.75
CA GLY A 91 3.22 1.47 9.77
C GLY A 91 1.88 0.89 9.32
N GLY A 92 0.86 1.74 9.29
CA GLY A 92 -0.49 1.40 8.83
C GLY A 92 -1.59 1.93 9.74
N GLY A 93 -2.56 2.64 9.15
CA GLY A 93 -3.76 3.10 9.87
C GLY A 93 -3.51 4.10 11.01
N ILE A 94 -2.41 4.86 10.95
CA ILE A 94 -2.04 5.83 12.00
C ILE A 94 -2.62 7.19 11.66
N TYR A 95 -3.29 7.83 12.64
CA TYR A 95 -3.77 9.19 12.52
C TYR A 95 -3.18 10.04 13.64
N THR A 96 -2.86 11.28 13.32
CA THR A 96 -2.45 12.27 14.31
C THR A 96 -3.02 13.64 13.97
N THR A 97 -3.22 14.43 14.99
CA THR A 97 -3.62 15.85 14.89
C THR A 97 -2.48 16.78 15.30
N ASP A 98 -1.31 16.24 15.66
CA ASP A 98 -0.13 16.99 16.09
C ASP A 98 1.06 16.69 15.15
N GLU A 99 1.62 17.75 14.57
CA GLU A 99 2.71 17.66 13.59
C GLU A 99 4.03 17.20 14.22
N ARG A 100 4.26 17.46 15.50
CA ARG A 100 5.47 16.98 16.18
C ARG A 100 5.34 15.48 16.45
N ILE A 101 4.21 15.02 16.99
CA ILE A 101 3.94 13.59 17.16
C ILE A 101 4.03 12.86 15.82
N TYR A 102 3.54 13.47 14.74
CA TYR A 102 3.70 12.93 13.39
C TYR A 102 5.17 12.66 13.05
N VAL A 103 6.01 13.70 13.13
CA VAL A 103 7.41 13.62 12.72
C VAL A 103 8.18 12.66 13.61
N ASP A 104 7.97 12.73 14.93
CA ASP A 104 8.63 11.84 15.91
C ASP A 104 8.22 10.37 15.68
N THR A 105 6.96 10.12 15.30
CA THR A 105 6.48 8.77 14.96
C THR A 105 7.16 8.25 13.69
N VAL A 106 7.25 9.07 12.64
CA VAL A 106 7.91 8.67 11.39
C VAL A 106 9.41 8.45 11.60
N GLU A 107 10.06 9.35 12.33
CA GLU A 107 11.47 9.20 12.71
C GLU A 107 11.70 7.90 13.49
N GLY A 108 10.86 7.62 14.49
CA GLY A 108 10.92 6.40 15.30
C GLY A 108 10.78 5.14 14.45
N MET A 109 9.80 5.07 13.54
CA MET A 109 9.62 3.93 12.63
C MET A 109 10.79 3.77 11.67
N ALA A 110 11.24 4.87 11.05
CA ALA A 110 12.34 4.84 10.09
C ALA A 110 13.69 4.47 10.73
N SER A 111 13.87 4.80 12.02
CA SER A 111 15.12 4.50 12.76
C SER A 111 15.30 3.02 13.11
N ILE A 112 14.28 2.18 12.88
CA ILE A 112 14.39 0.73 13.10
C ILE A 112 15.22 0.13 11.97
N ASN A 113 16.39 -0.42 12.30
CA ASN A 113 17.38 -0.86 11.31
C ASN A 113 16.87 -1.91 10.30
N ILE A 114 15.96 -2.80 10.71
CA ILE A 114 15.44 -3.87 9.83
C ILE A 114 14.39 -3.38 8.84
N VAL A 115 13.89 -2.14 8.98
CA VAL A 115 12.78 -1.63 8.17
C VAL A 115 13.25 -1.29 6.76
N ASP A 116 12.54 -1.79 5.75
CA ASP A 116 12.77 -1.52 4.33
C ASP A 116 11.90 -0.37 3.81
N SER A 117 10.70 -0.16 4.38
CA SER A 117 9.86 1.00 4.06
C SER A 117 8.90 1.37 5.18
N VAL A 118 8.35 2.58 5.11
CA VAL A 118 7.37 3.08 6.07
C VAL A 118 6.04 3.44 5.43
N SER A 119 4.94 3.15 6.11
CA SER A 119 3.66 3.83 5.88
C SER A 119 3.49 4.90 6.94
N VAL A 120 3.23 6.11 6.46
CA VAL A 120 3.28 7.30 7.31
C VAL A 120 1.89 7.66 7.82
N PRO A 121 1.79 8.31 9.00
CA PRO A 121 0.51 8.72 9.53
C PRO A 121 -0.24 9.65 8.58
N SER A 122 -1.52 9.86 8.83
CA SER A 122 -2.31 10.91 8.21
C SER A 122 -2.56 12.07 9.16
N ILE A 123 -2.53 13.29 8.63
CA ILE A 123 -2.88 14.49 9.38
C ILE A 123 -4.32 14.87 9.07
N LEU A 124 -5.21 14.73 10.06
CA LEU A 124 -6.64 15.03 9.87
C LEU A 124 -7.04 16.43 10.36
N HIS A 125 -6.14 17.12 11.05
CA HIS A 125 -6.42 18.44 11.63
C HIS A 125 -5.18 19.34 11.48
N ILE A 126 -5.35 20.48 10.80
CA ILE A 126 -4.26 21.42 10.53
C ILE A 126 -4.77 22.84 10.73
N ARG A 127 -4.01 23.65 11.47
CA ARG A 127 -4.31 25.07 11.72
C ARG A 127 -5.72 25.30 12.29
N GLY A 128 -6.15 24.45 13.23
CA GLY A 128 -7.46 24.58 13.87
C GLY A 128 -8.63 24.12 13.01
N LYS A 129 -8.38 23.46 11.87
CA LYS A 129 -9.41 23.01 10.92
C LYS A 129 -9.24 21.55 10.53
N ASP A 130 -10.35 20.85 10.46
CA ASP A 130 -10.38 19.46 10.00
C ASP A 130 -10.20 19.38 8.48
N ALA A 131 -9.45 18.38 8.05
CA ALA A 131 -9.26 17.98 6.66
C ALA A 131 -10.52 17.28 6.10
N ARG A 132 -11.63 18.01 6.03
CA ARG A 132 -12.90 17.47 5.52
C ARG A 132 -12.78 17.10 4.05
N ALA A 133 -13.36 15.97 3.65
CA ALA A 133 -13.36 15.52 2.27
C ALA A 133 -13.88 16.60 1.31
N ARG A 134 -13.22 16.73 0.16
CA ARG A 134 -13.42 17.71 -0.91
C ARG A 134 -13.21 19.17 -0.50
N SER A 135 -12.47 19.42 0.58
CA SER A 135 -12.11 20.78 1.00
C SER A 135 -10.66 21.14 0.62
N PRO A 136 -10.33 22.43 0.46
CA PRO A 136 -8.92 22.86 0.33
C PRO A 136 -8.05 22.42 1.52
N GLN A 137 -8.65 22.17 2.68
CA GLN A 137 -7.96 21.69 3.87
C GLN A 137 -7.49 20.24 3.74
N GLU A 138 -8.27 19.39 3.05
CA GLU A 138 -7.87 18.00 2.72
C GLU A 138 -6.64 17.99 1.81
N LEU A 139 -6.66 18.80 0.76
CA LEU A 139 -5.52 18.95 -0.16
C LEU A 139 -4.27 19.39 0.59
N LEU A 140 -4.38 20.42 1.44
CA LEU A 140 -3.27 20.89 2.27
C LEU A 140 -2.77 19.79 3.22
N ALA A 141 -3.68 19.01 3.80
CA ALA A 141 -3.33 17.92 4.69
C ALA A 141 -2.60 16.77 4.01
N ALA A 142 -3.03 16.39 2.81
CA ALA A 142 -2.36 15.38 2.00
C ALA A 142 -0.93 15.83 1.64
N ILE A 143 -0.75 17.08 1.21
CA ILE A 143 0.59 17.64 0.92
C ILE A 143 1.46 17.68 2.17
N LYS A 144 0.92 18.15 3.30
CA LYS A 144 1.66 18.21 4.57
C LYS A 144 2.09 16.84 5.07
N THR A 145 1.26 15.82 4.86
CA THR A 145 1.57 14.42 5.21
C THR A 145 2.88 14.01 4.56
N VAL A 146 3.04 14.23 3.26
CA VAL A 146 4.27 13.89 2.52
C VAL A 146 5.48 14.71 3.01
N ILE A 147 5.31 16.03 3.16
CA ILE A 147 6.41 16.92 3.58
C ILE A 147 6.95 16.53 4.96
N LEU A 148 6.06 16.28 5.92
CA LEU A 148 6.43 15.92 7.29
C LEU A 148 6.97 14.49 7.38
N ALA A 149 6.48 13.58 6.54
CA ALA A 149 7.04 12.24 6.42
C ALA A 149 8.51 12.29 6.01
N ARG A 150 8.83 13.07 4.98
CA ARG A 150 10.21 13.26 4.54
C ARG A 150 11.09 13.93 5.57
N GLU A 151 10.53 14.85 6.37
CA GLU A 151 11.25 15.41 7.52
C GLU A 151 11.59 14.32 8.55
N GLY A 152 10.64 13.49 8.96
CA GLY A 152 10.90 12.39 9.91
C GLY A 152 11.92 11.38 9.40
N ILE A 153 11.84 10.99 8.12
CA ILE A 153 12.80 10.09 7.47
C ILE A 153 14.19 10.72 7.37
N ARG A 154 14.29 12.04 7.12
CA ARG A 154 15.60 12.72 7.13
C ARG A 154 16.22 12.75 8.52
N ARG A 155 15.42 12.90 9.58
CA ARG A 155 15.91 12.89 10.97
C ARG A 155 16.46 11.55 11.42
N SER A 156 15.91 10.44 10.93
CA SER A 156 16.45 9.10 11.19
C SER A 156 17.78 8.81 10.48
N GLY A 157 18.27 9.74 9.63
CA GLY A 157 19.49 9.56 8.85
C GLY A 157 19.33 8.64 7.64
N ARG A 158 18.11 8.19 7.33
CA ARG A 158 17.79 7.27 6.23
C ARG A 158 17.01 7.96 5.12
N ALA A 159 17.53 9.09 4.63
CA ALA A 159 16.81 10.00 3.72
C ALA A 159 16.21 9.33 2.47
N GLY A 160 16.84 8.27 1.95
CA GLY A 160 16.37 7.51 0.80
C GLY A 160 15.35 6.43 1.11
N LEU A 161 14.91 6.27 2.37
CA LEU A 161 13.96 5.22 2.76
C LEU A 161 12.63 5.45 2.03
N PRO A 162 12.09 4.44 1.33
CA PRO A 162 10.85 4.59 0.60
C PRO A 162 9.65 4.73 1.53
N ILE A 163 8.73 5.57 1.12
CA ILE A 163 7.39 5.67 1.67
C ILE A 163 6.49 4.79 0.82
N ILE A 164 5.84 3.79 1.42
CA ILE A 164 4.79 3.01 0.76
C ILE A 164 3.48 3.33 1.48
N ASN A 165 2.42 3.65 0.72
CA ASN A 165 1.18 4.21 1.23
C ASN A 165 1.42 5.59 1.88
N GLY A 166 1.96 6.52 1.08
CA GLY A 166 2.34 7.87 1.53
C GLY A 166 1.21 8.89 1.70
N ILE A 167 0.00 8.59 1.20
CA ILE A 167 -1.13 9.50 1.18
C ILE A 167 -2.38 8.80 1.74
N THR A 168 -2.36 8.49 3.03
CA THR A 168 -3.33 7.60 3.69
C THR A 168 -4.73 8.20 3.94
N ALA A 169 -4.91 9.52 3.89
CA ALA A 169 -6.19 10.20 4.17
C ALA A 169 -6.61 11.21 3.10
N ALA A 170 -6.32 10.94 1.83
CA ALA A 170 -6.85 11.67 0.70
C ALA A 170 -8.00 10.88 0.04
N PRO A 171 -9.26 11.02 0.49
CA PRO A 171 -10.39 10.34 -0.15
C PRO A 171 -10.70 10.85 -1.56
N ASN A 172 -10.12 11.98 -1.99
CA ASN A 172 -10.33 12.56 -3.30
C ASN A 172 -9.08 12.45 -4.20
N SER A 173 -9.29 12.17 -5.49
CA SER A 173 -8.23 12.06 -6.50
C SER A 173 -7.39 13.34 -6.63
N VAL A 174 -7.99 14.52 -6.51
CA VAL A 174 -7.26 15.80 -6.58
C VAL A 174 -6.22 15.91 -5.48
N SER A 175 -6.58 15.52 -4.25
CA SER A 175 -5.68 15.55 -3.09
C SER A 175 -4.53 14.55 -3.26
N MET A 176 -4.85 13.34 -3.74
CA MET A 176 -3.87 12.30 -4.00
C MET A 176 -2.88 12.71 -5.09
N ILE A 177 -3.37 13.17 -6.25
CA ILE A 177 -2.52 13.62 -7.37
C ILE A 177 -1.61 14.77 -6.94
N ALA A 178 -2.14 15.74 -6.21
CA ALA A 178 -1.36 16.88 -5.78
C ALA A 178 -0.28 16.50 -4.76
N ALA A 179 -0.60 15.69 -3.75
CA ALA A 179 0.37 15.24 -2.76
C ALA A 179 1.43 14.29 -3.34
N ALA A 180 1.10 13.54 -4.39
CA ALA A 180 2.04 12.72 -5.15
C ALA A 180 3.03 13.52 -6.00
N SER A 181 2.87 14.84 -6.10
CA SER A 181 3.79 15.68 -6.89
C SER A 181 5.20 15.65 -6.29
N PRO A 182 6.25 15.40 -7.11
CA PRO A 182 7.63 15.29 -6.62
C PRO A 182 8.15 16.50 -5.85
N GLN A 183 7.62 17.69 -6.15
CA GLN A 183 7.99 18.92 -5.45
C GLN A 183 7.66 18.90 -3.95
N PHE A 184 6.75 18.03 -3.50
CA PHE A 184 6.38 17.89 -2.09
C PHE A 184 7.12 16.76 -1.38
N GLY A 185 7.81 15.89 -2.12
CA GLY A 185 8.77 14.93 -1.57
C GLY A 185 8.48 13.45 -1.84
N LEU A 186 7.36 13.07 -2.46
CA LEU A 186 7.23 11.71 -2.98
C LEU A 186 8.08 11.55 -4.24
N CYS A 187 8.80 10.44 -4.35
CA CYS A 187 9.66 10.09 -5.48
C CYS A 187 9.02 8.96 -6.29
N PRO A 188 9.43 8.74 -7.55
CA PRO A 188 8.99 7.57 -8.33
C PRO A 188 9.33 6.22 -7.68
N SER A 189 10.29 6.21 -6.74
CA SER A 189 10.69 5.05 -5.94
C SER A 189 9.92 4.91 -4.62
N ASP A 190 8.82 5.65 -4.46
CA ASP A 190 7.81 5.46 -3.42
C ASP A 190 6.57 4.73 -3.96
N GLY A 191 5.75 4.21 -3.05
CA GLY A 191 4.45 3.60 -3.39
C GLY A 191 3.27 4.38 -2.83
N PHE A 192 2.19 4.50 -3.61
CA PHE A 192 0.87 4.95 -3.16
C PHE A 192 -0.23 4.14 -3.84
#